data_AF-A8FCE7-F1
#
_entry.id   AF-A8FCE7-F1
#
_cell.length_a   1.000
_cell.length_b   1.000
_cell.length_c   1.000
_cell.angle_alpha   90.00
_cell.angle_beta   90.00
_cell.angle_gamma   90.00
#
_symmetry.space_group_name_H-M   'P 1'
#
loop_
_entity.id
_entity.type
_entity.pdbx_description
1 polymer ?
#
loop_
_entity_poly.entity_id
_entity_poly.type
_entity_poly.pdbx_seq_one_letter_code
_entity_poly.pdbx_strand_id
1 'polypeptide(L)' 'MMEQTQIICMAKEIIALDIKRDELLERFMQAAGQNAHALLRAVQNDLYKRSS' A
#
# COMPACT_ATOMS: atom_id res chain seq x y z
N MET A 1 -25.95 14.99 -0.78
CA MET A 1 -25.18 14.35 -1.87
C MET A 1 -23.79 14.96 -1.84
N MET A 2 -22.73 14.14 -1.94
CA MET A 2 -21.38 14.68 -2.17
C MET A 2 -21.37 15.40 -3.52
N GLU A 3 -20.73 16.57 -3.57
CA GLU A 3 -20.60 17.32 -4.81
C GLU A 3 -19.66 16.57 -5.77
N GLN A 4 -19.96 16.64 -7.07
CA GLN A 4 -19.17 15.97 -8.12
C GLN A 4 -17.67 16.31 -8.01
N THR A 5 -17.35 17.55 -7.63
CA THR A 5 -15.97 18.01 -7.38
C THR A 5 -15.28 17.20 -6.29
N GLN A 6 -15.96 16.91 -5.18
CA GLN A 6 -15.41 16.12 -4.08
C GLN A 6 -15.12 14.68 -4.51
N ILE A 7 -16.04 14.08 -5.29
CA ILE A 7 -15.87 12.74 -5.86
C ILE A 7 -14.65 12.69 -6.80
N ILE A 8 -14.48 13.71 -7.64
CA ILE A 8 -13.34 13.82 -8.55
C ILE A 8 -12.02 13.99 -7.77
N CYS A 9 -12.01 14.78 -6.70
CA CYS A 9 -10.84 14.92 -5.82
C CYS A 9 -10.44 13.57 -5.21
N MET A 10 -11.41 12.83 -4.66
CA MET A 10 -11.16 11.49 -4.11
C MET A 10 -10.62 10.53 -5.18
N ALA A 11 -11.17 10.55 -6.39
CA ALA A 11 -10.67 9.72 -7.48
C ALA A 11 -9.21 10.03 -7.84
N LYS A 12 -8.83 11.31 -7.88
CA LYS A 12 -7.43 11.72 -8.11
C LYS A 12 -6.50 11.24 -7.00
N GLU A 13 -6.94 11.32 -5.75
CA GLU A 13 -6.17 10.84 -4.61
C GLU A 13 -5.97 9.32 -4.65
N ILE A 14 -7.02 8.55 -5.00
CA ILE A 14 -6.93 7.10 -5.17
C ILE A 14 -5.89 6.75 -6.25
N ILE A 15 -5.95 7.40 -7.41
CA ILE A 15 -5.00 7.15 -8.51
C ILE A 15 -3.56 7.48 -8.08
N ALA A 16 -3.36 8.59 -7.36
CA ALA A 16 -2.03 8.94 -6.85
C ALA A 16 -1.51 7.93 -5.83
N LEU A 17 -2.38 7.41 -4.96
CA LEU A 17 -2.03 6.36 -4.00
C LEU A 17 -1.72 5.03 -4.69
N ASP A 18 -2.44 4.67 -5.76
CA ASP A 18 -2.17 3.46 -6.54
C ASP A 18 -0.78 3.51 -7.19
N ILE A 19 -0.40 4.64 -7.80
CA ILE A 19 0.95 4.82 -8.36
C ILE A 19 2.01 4.65 -7.27
N LYS A 20 1.83 5.32 -6.14
CA LYS A 20 2.76 5.24 -5.01
C LYS A 20 2.85 3.82 -4.43
N ARG A 21 1.73 3.10 -4.37
CA ARG A 21 1.69 1.70 -3.93
C ARG A 21 2.54 0.84 -4.85
N ASP A 22 2.39 1.00 -6.16
CA ASP A 22 3.10 0.16 -7.13
C ASP A 22 4.61 0.40 -7.08
N GLU A 23 5.05 1.65 -6.99
CA GLU A 23 6.46 2.00 -6.80
C GLU A 23 7.04 1.41 -5.50
N LEU A 24 6.28 1.49 -4.40
CA LEU A 24 6.71 0.95 -3.12
C LEU A 24 6.77 -0.58 -3.15
N LEU A 25 5.78 -1.22 -3.78
CA LEU A 25 5.72 -2.67 -3.93
C LEU A 25 6.91 -3.17 -4.75
N GLU A 26 7.25 -2.51 -5.86
CA GLU A 26 8.41 -2.89 -6.67
C GLU A 26 9.70 -2.87 -5.84
N ARG A 27 9.98 -1.76 -5.14
CA ARG A 27 11.16 -1.63 -4.27
C ARG A 27 11.16 -2.67 -3.16
N PHE A 28 10.00 -2.95 -2.57
CA PHE A 28 9.86 -3.97 -1.55
C PHE A 28 10.17 -5.37 -2.10
N MET A 29 9.61 -5.73 -3.26
CA MET A 29 9.85 -7.03 -3.89
C MET A 29 11.34 -7.21 -4.23
N GLN A 30 11.99 -6.16 -4.74
CA GLN A 30 13.44 -6.17 -5.01
C GLN A 30 14.26 -6.36 -3.72
N ALA A 31 13.91 -5.68 -2.64
CA ALA A 31 14.64 -5.76 -1.37
C ALA A 31 14.41 -7.09 -0.62
N ALA A 32 13.17 -7.58 -0.61
CA ALA A 32 12.78 -8.79 0.12
C ALA A 32 13.09 -10.09 -0.65
N GLY A 33 13.29 -10.00 -1.97
CA GLY A 33 13.60 -11.14 -2.83
C GLY A 33 12.56 -12.24 -2.74
N GLN A 34 13.02 -13.49 -2.61
CA GLN A 34 12.15 -14.68 -2.61
C GLN A 34 11.16 -14.74 -1.43
N ASN A 35 11.42 -13.99 -0.35
CA ASN A 35 10.58 -13.99 0.85
C ASN A 35 9.50 -12.90 0.85
N ALA A 36 9.40 -12.09 -0.20
CA ALA A 36 8.56 -10.90 -0.24
C ALA A 36 7.08 -11.19 0.11
N HIS A 37 6.49 -12.23 -0.47
CA HIS A 37 5.10 -12.60 -0.18
C HIS A 37 4.87 -13.07 1.26
N ALA A 38 5.80 -13.86 1.81
CA ALA A 38 5.72 -14.32 3.20
C ALA A 38 5.85 -13.15 4.18
N LEU A 39 6.74 -12.20 3.90
CA LEU A 39 6.92 -11.00 4.70
C LEU A 39 5.69 -10.08 4.66
N LEU A 40 5.09 -9.86 3.49
CA LEU A 40 3.83 -9.10 3.39
C LEU A 40 2.72 -9.73 4.23
N ARG A 41 2.57 -11.06 4.14
CA ARG A 41 1.56 -11.78 4.94
C ARG A 41 1.84 -11.70 6.43
N ALA A 42 3.11 -11.77 6.84
CA ALA A 42 3.47 -11.63 8.23
C ALA A 42 3.20 -10.22 8.78
N VAL A 43 3.45 -9.17 7.99
CA VAL A 43 3.05 -7.79 8.34
C VAL A 43 1.53 -7.64 8.41
N GLN A 44 0.79 -8.18 7.42
CA GLN A 44 -0.68 -8.15 7.41
C GLN A 44 -1.30 -8.86 8.62
N ASN A 45 -0.67 -9.93 9.08
CA ASN A 45 -1.08 -10.69 10.26
C ASN A 45 -0.55 -10.08 11.57
N ASP A 46 -0.02 -8.85 11.54
CA ASP A 46 0.52 -8.14 12.70
C ASP A 46 1.66 -8.88 13.43
N LEU A 47 2.34 -9.83 12.78
CA LEU A 47 3.40 -10.64 13.41
C LEU A 47 4.65 -9.83 13.80
N TYR A 48 4.77 -8.59 13.30
CA TYR A 48 5.86 -7.67 13.61
C TYR A 48 5.40 -6.44 14.41
N LYS A 49 4.19 -6.45 14.99
CA LYS A 49 3.86 -5.44 16.00
C LYS A 49 4.90 -5.55 17.12
N ARG A 50 5.76 -4.54 17.25
CA ARG A 50 6.58 -4.39 18.44
C ARG A 50 5.64 -4.40 19.64
N SER A 51 5.85 -5.33 20.57
CA SER A 51 5.52 -5.11 21.98
C SER A 51 5.95 -3.68 22.33
N SER A 52 5.03 -2.87 22.84
CA SER A 52 5.33 -1.54 23.38
C SER A 52 6.50 -1.58 24.36
#